data_AF-A0A7V1RDP3-F1
#
_entry.id   AF-A0A7V1RDP3-F1
#
_cell.length_a   1.000
_cell.length_b   1.000
_cell.length_c   1.000
_cell.angle_alpha   90.00
_cell.angle_beta   90.00
_cell.angle_gamma   90.00
#
_symmetry.space_group_name_H-M   'P 1'
#
loop_
_entity.id
_entity.type
_entity.pdbx_description
1 polymer ?
#
loop_
_entity_poly.entity_id
_entity_poly.type
_entity_poly.pdbx_seq_one_letter_code
_entity_poly.pdbx_strand_id
1 'polypeptide(L)'
;MTRTARAALAAVVLGASGCGGGGSSGPAVPEGRDYLAEGRASLNAMASSDTVPEASRLHDARSLFELALAGRPSPEAHLGAAVMAMGLVGLEPLDDQDPGPPRPPDAAQADLPPDPPHEWTGPMQPHDLPPAPPDFGQPPTVKPPRVKIALLWRLLDGVRTPYAAFRMVEPVVHIRQGLTPQRTRGAAAVARRMAALERLDAILAHLDKVEQDAGFRITLPRGEYSVVPVAVELPEVLLFDSQVSALRAELAFSLAYVREAAGGPTGPARALDRNSDGRLTPDEHLPPEPFLNLRDPALLAKARESMLRAADKGMEGVAGVLARPEDSRFLVPNIPAVRPALLELRDHALPTVRKAATQLVALRVPRPVLLLPNPNDSDRPPPPPDWLGDDLAVLVKLNLPAWFSSPPKSLRPLAPTYDLRPGIPLRDRAVFPDATFAGLFPEGLPDALLR
;
A
#
# COMPACT_ATOMS: atom_id res chain seq x y z
N MET A 1 -55.66 14.63 -6.73
CA MET A 1 -55.86 15.94 -6.07
C MET A 1 -55.22 15.85 -4.69
N THR A 2 -53.96 16.29 -4.58
CA THR A 2 -53.49 17.56 -3.94
C THR A 2 -53.26 17.39 -2.43
N ARG A 3 -51.98 17.25 -2.01
CA ARG A 3 -51.08 18.30 -1.46
C ARG A 3 -51.40 18.55 0.03
N THR A 4 -50.50 18.73 1.00
CA THR A 4 -49.04 18.89 1.14
C THR A 4 -48.79 19.15 2.64
N ALA A 5 -47.70 18.64 3.22
CA ALA A 5 -46.86 19.41 4.14
C ALA A 5 -45.49 18.73 4.30
N ARG A 6 -44.44 19.47 3.93
CA ARG A 6 -43.00 19.19 4.03
C ARG A 6 -42.41 20.04 5.15
N ALA A 7 -41.33 19.56 5.77
CA ALA A 7 -40.06 20.26 6.07
C ALA A 7 -39.06 19.19 6.58
N ALA A 8 -37.97 18.80 5.88
CA ALA A 8 -36.72 19.51 5.50
C ALA A 8 -35.77 19.74 6.71
N LEU A 9 -34.44 19.60 6.69
CA LEU A 9 -33.37 19.15 5.77
C LEU A 9 -32.05 19.30 6.57
N ALA A 10 -31.05 18.43 6.40
CA ALA A 10 -29.65 18.80 6.63
C ALA A 10 -28.79 18.19 5.52
N ALA A 11 -28.57 18.99 4.47
CA ALA A 11 -27.65 18.72 3.39
C ALA A 11 -26.27 19.31 3.77
N VAL A 12 -25.21 18.51 3.64
CA VAL A 12 -23.84 19.04 3.68
C VAL A 12 -23.54 19.57 2.28
N VAL A 13 -23.43 20.90 2.22
CA VAL A 13 -23.12 21.69 1.03
C VAL A 13 -21.61 21.70 0.81
N LEU A 14 -21.22 21.37 -0.43
CA LEU A 14 -19.93 21.72 -1.02
C LEU A 14 -19.73 23.23 -0.92
N GLY A 15 -18.76 23.65 -0.10
CA GLY A 15 -18.41 25.05 0.08
C GLY A 15 -17.62 25.59 -1.11
N ALA A 16 -18.31 26.25 -2.05
CA ALA A 16 -17.78 27.36 -2.83
C ALA A 16 -18.92 28.24 -3.34
N SER A 17 -19.31 29.26 -2.57
CA SER A 17 -19.48 30.67 -2.99
C SER A 17 -20.44 31.48 -2.08
N GLY A 18 -19.85 32.34 -1.25
CA GLY A 18 -20.18 33.77 -1.05
C GLY A 18 -21.59 34.21 -0.63
N CYS A 19 -21.70 34.78 0.58
CA CYS A 19 -22.05 36.20 0.78
C CYS A 19 -21.73 36.63 2.21
N GLY A 20 -20.51 37.15 2.38
CA GLY A 20 -20.01 37.72 3.63
C GLY A 20 -18.72 38.46 3.29
N GLY A 21 -18.85 39.72 2.90
CA GLY A 21 -17.75 40.58 2.46
C GLY A 21 -16.82 40.94 3.61
N GLY A 22 -15.95 40.01 3.99
CA GLY A 22 -14.68 40.30 4.64
C GLY A 22 -13.61 39.96 3.61
N GLY A 23 -13.00 40.98 3.00
CA GLY A 23 -11.90 40.78 2.07
C GLY A 23 -10.74 40.12 2.78
N SER A 24 -10.71 38.79 2.81
CA SER A 24 -9.46 38.07 3.07
C SER A 24 -8.61 38.37 1.85
N SER A 25 -7.72 39.35 1.99
CA SER A 25 -6.53 39.45 1.16
C SER A 25 -5.85 38.10 1.26
N GLY A 26 -6.16 37.21 0.31
CA GLY A 26 -5.35 36.02 0.06
C GLY A 26 -3.90 36.50 -0.01
N PRO A 27 -2.95 35.71 0.52
CA PRO A 27 -1.55 36.13 0.59
C PRO A 27 -1.16 36.72 -0.76
N ALA A 28 -0.81 38.01 -0.76
CA ALA A 28 -0.50 38.73 -1.98
C ALA A 28 0.62 37.95 -2.68
N VAL A 29 0.32 37.38 -3.84
CA VAL A 29 1.31 36.67 -4.66
C VAL A 29 2.33 37.73 -5.06
N PRO A 30 3.58 37.67 -4.58
CA PRO A 30 4.64 38.58 -4.99
C PRO A 30 4.70 38.64 -6.52
N GLU A 31 4.44 39.81 -7.08
CA GLU A 31 4.48 40.01 -8.52
C GLU A 31 5.87 39.63 -9.06
N GLY A 32 5.91 38.78 -10.10
CA GLY A 32 7.13 38.42 -10.81
C GLY A 32 7.78 37.08 -10.46
N ARG A 33 7.25 36.29 -9.51
CA ARG A 33 7.74 34.92 -9.25
C ARG A 33 6.96 33.87 -10.05
N ASP A 34 7.67 33.00 -10.76
CA ASP A 34 7.10 31.83 -11.43
C ASP A 34 7.13 30.61 -10.49
N TYR A 35 6.13 30.53 -9.63
CA TYR A 35 5.97 29.44 -8.66
C TYR A 35 5.93 28.05 -9.29
N LEU A 36 5.42 27.93 -10.52
CA LEU A 36 5.41 26.67 -11.23
C LEU A 36 6.83 26.25 -11.61
N ALA A 37 7.62 27.17 -12.17
CA ALA A 37 9.01 26.92 -12.49
C ALA A 37 9.86 26.58 -11.24
N GLU A 38 9.66 27.30 -10.13
CA GLU A 38 10.33 27.01 -8.86
C GLU A 38 9.94 25.63 -8.30
N GLY A 39 8.64 25.29 -8.31
CA GLY A 39 8.13 23.99 -7.88
C GLY A 39 8.71 22.84 -8.73
N ARG A 40 8.76 23.01 -10.06
CA ARG A 40 9.39 22.07 -10.98
C ARG A 40 10.88 21.90 -10.71
N ALA A 41 11.60 22.99 -10.47
CA ALA A 41 13.02 22.94 -10.14
C ALA A 41 13.26 22.13 -8.85
N SER A 42 12.42 22.34 -7.83
CA SER A 42 12.47 21.57 -6.58
C SER A 42 12.16 20.09 -6.81
N LEU A 43 11.09 19.76 -7.55
CA LEU A 43 10.76 18.38 -7.94
C LEU A 43 11.92 17.71 -8.69
N ASN A 44 12.52 18.41 -9.65
CA ASN A 44 13.65 17.91 -10.44
C ASN A 44 14.89 17.69 -9.58
N ALA A 45 15.18 18.58 -8.64
CA ALA A 45 16.30 18.43 -7.71
C ALA A 45 16.11 17.20 -6.80
N MET A 46 14.88 16.96 -6.33
CA MET A 46 14.57 15.78 -5.52
C MET A 46 14.56 14.49 -6.35
N ALA A 47 14.03 14.52 -7.57
CA ALA A 47 14.01 13.37 -8.48
C ALA A 47 15.43 12.95 -8.91
N SER A 48 16.37 13.89 -8.94
CA SER A 48 17.77 13.63 -9.24
C SER A 48 18.61 13.26 -8.02
N SER A 49 18.07 13.31 -6.81
CA SER A 49 18.81 13.04 -5.59
C SER A 49 18.77 11.55 -5.22
N ASP A 50 19.93 11.00 -4.82
CA ASP A 50 20.04 9.64 -4.27
C ASP A 50 19.60 9.54 -2.79
N THR A 51 19.26 10.66 -2.14
CA THR A 51 18.86 10.68 -0.72
C THR A 51 17.36 10.86 -0.55
N VAL A 52 16.81 10.32 0.54
CA VAL A 52 15.40 10.52 0.88
C VAL A 52 15.16 12.00 1.19
N PRO A 53 14.26 12.69 0.44
CA PRO A 53 13.97 14.08 0.72
C PRO A 53 13.37 14.21 2.10
N GLU A 54 13.86 15.21 2.83
CA GLU A 54 13.31 15.58 4.12
C GLU A 54 11.87 16.08 3.96
N ALA A 55 11.04 15.88 4.99
CA ALA A 55 9.64 16.31 4.98
C ALA A 55 9.49 17.82 4.74
N SER A 56 10.42 18.63 5.25
CA SER A 56 10.48 20.09 5.02
C SER A 56 10.57 20.42 3.53
N ARG A 57 11.49 19.79 2.79
CA ARG A 57 11.65 20.02 1.34
C ARG A 57 10.40 19.65 0.54
N LEU A 58 9.72 18.58 0.92
CA LEU A 58 8.45 18.19 0.31
C LEU A 58 7.34 19.20 0.61
N HIS A 59 7.25 19.71 1.84
CA HIS A 59 6.31 20.77 2.21
C HIS A 59 6.59 22.07 1.45
N ASP A 60 7.85 22.48 1.32
CA ASP A 60 8.24 23.67 0.58
C ASP A 60 7.88 23.54 -0.90
N ALA A 61 8.24 22.41 -1.53
CA ALA A 61 7.91 22.13 -2.93
C ALA A 61 6.39 22.08 -3.17
N ARG A 62 5.64 21.44 -2.27
CA ARG A 62 4.18 21.41 -2.32
C ARG A 62 3.60 22.82 -2.23
N SER A 63 4.11 23.66 -1.34
CA SER A 63 3.66 25.04 -1.17
C SER A 63 3.87 25.86 -2.44
N LEU A 64 4.97 25.66 -3.16
CA LEU A 64 5.20 26.28 -4.47
C LEU A 64 4.13 25.88 -5.50
N PHE A 65 3.79 24.59 -5.58
CA PHE A 65 2.71 24.14 -6.47
C PHE A 65 1.33 24.66 -6.05
N GLU A 66 1.04 24.74 -4.75
CA GLU A 66 -0.22 25.32 -4.24
C GLU A 66 -0.32 26.82 -4.54
N LEU A 67 0.77 27.57 -4.41
CA LEU A 67 0.83 28.98 -4.84
C LEU A 67 0.66 29.13 -6.36
N ALA A 68 1.25 28.23 -7.15
CA ALA A 68 1.04 28.19 -8.60
C ALA A 68 -0.44 27.92 -8.94
N LEU A 69 -1.10 27.00 -8.23
CA LEU A 69 -2.53 26.72 -8.39
C LEU A 69 -3.40 27.92 -7.99
N ALA A 70 -3.04 28.66 -6.95
CA ALA A 70 -3.77 29.85 -6.54
C ALA A 70 -3.68 31.00 -7.57
N GLY A 71 -2.53 31.14 -8.24
CA GLY A 71 -2.32 32.16 -9.28
C GLY A 71 -2.86 31.76 -10.65
N ARG A 72 -2.44 30.59 -11.15
CA ARG A 72 -2.84 30.05 -12.46
C ARG A 72 -2.90 28.52 -12.42
N PRO A 73 -4.09 27.94 -12.15
CA PRO A 73 -4.27 26.49 -12.16
C PRO A 73 -3.77 25.87 -13.47
N SER A 74 -3.02 24.77 -13.36
CA SER A 74 -2.56 24.00 -14.51
C SER A 74 -2.46 22.51 -14.14
N PRO A 75 -2.62 21.59 -15.11
CA PRO A 75 -2.40 20.16 -14.90
C PRO A 75 -1.03 19.85 -14.29
N GLU A 76 0.02 20.55 -14.73
CA GLU A 76 1.38 20.36 -14.20
C GLU A 76 1.46 20.74 -12.71
N ALA A 77 0.85 21.86 -12.30
CA ALA A 77 0.81 22.25 -10.90
C ALA A 77 -0.01 21.26 -10.04
N HIS A 78 -1.12 20.74 -10.58
CA HIS A 78 -1.90 19.70 -9.90
C HIS A 78 -1.10 18.40 -9.72
N LEU A 79 -0.40 17.94 -10.76
CA LEU A 79 0.46 16.75 -10.65
C LEU A 79 1.58 16.98 -9.64
N GLY A 80 2.25 18.14 -9.69
CA GLY A 80 3.29 18.50 -8.74
C GLY A 80 2.80 18.46 -7.28
N ALA A 81 1.66 19.08 -7.00
CA ALA A 81 1.04 19.04 -5.68
C ALA A 81 0.70 17.60 -5.23
N ALA A 82 0.12 16.80 -6.13
CA ALA A 82 -0.22 15.39 -5.88
C ALA A 82 1.02 14.55 -5.53
N VAL A 83 2.09 14.66 -6.31
CA VAL A 83 3.34 13.91 -6.10
C VAL A 83 4.00 14.30 -4.77
N MET A 84 4.05 15.60 -4.44
CA MET A 84 4.62 16.06 -3.17
C MET A 84 3.79 15.63 -1.96
N ALA A 85 2.46 15.74 -2.04
CA ALA A 85 1.57 15.27 -0.99
C ALA A 85 1.69 13.75 -0.78
N MET A 86 1.83 12.97 -1.87
CA MET A 86 2.06 11.53 -1.77
C MET A 86 3.41 11.20 -1.13
N GLY A 87 4.46 11.97 -1.47
CA GLY A 87 5.76 11.86 -0.80
C GLY A 87 5.66 12.06 0.71
N LEU A 88 4.88 13.05 1.17
CA LEU A 88 4.63 13.29 2.59
C LEU A 88 3.90 12.13 3.26
N VAL A 89 2.87 11.55 2.62
CA VAL A 89 2.19 10.34 3.12
C VAL A 89 3.18 9.18 3.27
N GLY A 90 4.12 9.02 2.34
CA GLY A 90 5.15 7.97 2.39
C GLY A 90 6.21 8.17 3.48
N LEU A 91 6.43 9.40 3.94
CA LEU A 91 7.35 9.72 5.04
C LEU A 91 6.70 9.57 6.42
N GLU A 92 5.38 9.69 6.51
CA GLU A 92 4.71 9.58 7.80
C GLU A 92 4.88 8.17 8.39
N PRO A 93 5.36 8.05 9.63
CA PRO A 93 5.32 6.78 10.34
C PRO A 93 3.84 6.46 10.63
N LEU A 94 3.25 5.66 9.75
CA LEU A 94 1.87 5.17 9.89
C LEU A 94 1.71 4.26 11.11
N ASP A 95 2.82 3.73 11.61
CA ASP A 95 2.92 3.02 12.88
C ASP A 95 3.80 3.83 13.83
N ASP A 96 3.43 3.86 15.11
CA ASP A 96 4.40 4.25 16.14
C ASP A 96 5.51 3.20 16.08
N GLN A 97 6.66 3.55 15.49
CA GLN A 97 7.91 2.93 15.90
C GLN A 97 8.15 3.42 17.32
N ASP A 98 7.42 2.81 18.25
CA ASP A 98 7.70 2.87 19.67
C ASP A 98 9.19 2.56 19.77
N PRO A 99 10.05 3.54 20.14
CA PRO A 99 11.45 3.23 20.38
C PRO A 99 11.37 2.19 21.47
N GLY A 100 11.62 0.92 21.12
CA GLY A 100 11.36 -0.19 22.01
C GLY A 100 11.91 0.14 23.40
N PRO A 101 11.28 -0.35 24.49
CA PRO A 101 11.65 0.03 25.85
C PRO A 101 13.16 0.09 25.95
N PRO A 102 13.74 1.21 26.45
CA PRO A 102 15.18 1.41 26.43
C PRO A 102 15.83 0.14 26.93
N ARG A 103 16.74 -0.44 26.14
CA ARG A 103 17.44 -1.66 26.55
C ARG A 103 17.91 -1.45 27.98
N PRO A 104 17.52 -2.31 28.94
CA PRO A 104 17.93 -2.11 30.33
C PRO A 104 19.45 -1.99 30.37
N PRO A 105 20.01 -1.00 31.09
CA PRO A 105 21.44 -0.69 31.04
C PRO A 105 22.37 -1.86 31.37
N ASP A 106 21.89 -2.92 32.01
CA ASP A 106 22.73 -4.01 32.55
C ASP A 106 22.16 -5.41 32.31
N ALA A 107 21.48 -5.65 31.19
CA ALA A 107 21.41 -7.03 30.68
C ALA A 107 22.80 -7.38 30.13
N ALA A 108 23.75 -7.64 31.03
CA ALA A 108 24.95 -8.40 30.71
C ALA A 108 24.50 -9.57 29.85
N GLN A 109 25.13 -9.74 28.69
CA GLN A 109 25.08 -10.99 27.95
C GLN A 109 25.46 -12.09 28.94
N ALA A 110 24.47 -12.67 29.62
CA ALA A 110 24.66 -13.94 30.27
C ALA A 110 25.18 -14.86 29.17
N ASP A 111 26.34 -15.47 29.43
CA ASP A 111 27.10 -16.35 28.55
C ASP A 111 26.22 -17.39 27.85
N LEU A 112 25.48 -16.95 26.83
CA LEU A 112 24.99 -17.83 25.81
C LEU A 112 26.26 -18.29 25.08
N PRO A 113 26.51 -19.62 25.01
CA PRO A 113 27.63 -20.11 24.24
C PRO A 113 27.55 -19.48 22.84
N PRO A 114 28.66 -18.98 22.28
CA PRO A 114 28.64 -18.41 20.94
C PRO A 114 27.96 -19.42 20.03
N ASP A 115 26.98 -18.97 19.25
CA ASP A 115 26.42 -19.78 18.19
C ASP A 115 27.60 -20.36 17.40
N PRO A 116 27.62 -21.69 17.13
CA PRO A 116 28.68 -22.24 16.31
C PRO A 116 28.71 -21.44 15.01
N PRO A 117 29.89 -20.99 14.55
CA PRO A 117 29.97 -20.22 13.33
C PRO A 117 29.30 -21.02 12.23
N HIS A 118 28.21 -20.49 11.67
CA HIS A 118 27.75 -20.86 10.35
C HIS A 118 28.79 -20.33 9.37
N GLU A 119 29.92 -21.03 9.29
CA GLU A 119 30.90 -20.90 8.24
C GLU A 119 30.24 -21.38 6.94
N TRP A 120 29.69 -20.43 6.20
CA TRP A 120 29.59 -20.57 4.76
C TRP A 120 30.99 -20.30 4.19
N THR A 121 31.85 -21.32 4.22
CA THR A 121 33.21 -21.27 3.68
C THR A 121 33.21 -21.64 2.20
N GLY A 122 32.84 -20.66 1.38
CA GLY A 122 33.12 -20.75 -0.05
C GLY A 122 32.57 -19.56 -0.83
N PRO A 123 33.40 -18.72 -1.47
CA PRO A 123 32.91 -17.98 -2.62
C PRO A 123 32.44 -19.00 -3.67
N MET A 124 31.28 -18.75 -4.30
CA MET A 124 30.87 -19.47 -5.51
C MET A 124 32.06 -19.50 -6.47
N GLN A 125 32.49 -20.69 -6.87
CA GLN A 125 33.63 -20.81 -7.76
C GLN A 125 33.19 -20.34 -9.16
N PRO A 126 34.08 -19.71 -9.95
CA PRO A 126 33.73 -19.20 -11.28
C PRO A 126 33.18 -20.24 -12.27
N HIS A 127 33.35 -21.53 -11.98
CA HIS A 127 32.82 -22.64 -12.79
C HIS A 127 31.38 -23.05 -12.43
N ASP A 128 30.82 -22.54 -11.33
CA ASP A 128 29.44 -22.80 -10.90
C ASP A 128 28.42 -21.83 -11.52
N LEU A 129 28.91 -20.83 -12.28
CA LEU A 129 28.07 -19.93 -13.07
C LEU A 129 27.96 -20.46 -14.50
N PRO A 130 26.75 -20.52 -15.09
CA PRO A 130 26.64 -20.77 -16.52
C PRO A 130 27.43 -19.70 -17.29
N PRO A 131 28.15 -20.07 -18.36
CA PRO A 131 28.93 -19.10 -19.12
C PRO A 131 28.01 -17.99 -19.62
N ALA A 132 28.41 -16.73 -19.39
CA ALA A 132 27.72 -15.59 -19.95
C ALA A 132 27.72 -15.72 -21.49
N PRO A 133 26.58 -15.47 -22.17
CA PRO A 133 26.55 -15.42 -23.62
C PRO A 133 27.58 -14.41 -24.14
N PRO A 134 28.32 -14.72 -25.22
CA PRO A 134 29.53 -14.00 -25.61
C PRO A 134 29.37 -12.51 -25.98
N ASP A 135 28.16 -11.94 -25.96
CA ASP A 135 27.88 -10.59 -26.43
C ASP A 135 27.25 -9.63 -25.39
N PHE A 136 27.11 -10.02 -24.12
CA PHE A 136 26.61 -9.12 -23.08
C PHE A 136 27.73 -8.62 -22.15
N GLY A 137 28.30 -7.46 -22.48
CA GLY A 137 28.82 -6.58 -21.42
C GLY A 137 27.71 -6.38 -20.41
N GLN A 138 27.97 -6.66 -19.12
CA GLN A 138 26.92 -6.71 -18.09
C GLN A 138 25.94 -5.55 -18.29
N PRO A 139 24.63 -5.81 -18.47
CA PRO A 139 23.68 -4.71 -18.55
C PRO A 139 23.87 -3.87 -17.30
N PRO A 140 23.95 -2.53 -17.43
CA PRO A 140 24.15 -1.66 -16.27
C PRO A 140 23.15 -2.07 -15.20
N THR A 141 23.66 -2.45 -14.03
CA THR A 141 22.82 -2.81 -12.89
C THR A 141 22.17 -1.51 -12.45
N VAL A 142 21.01 -1.20 -13.01
CA VAL A 142 20.19 -0.06 -12.60
C VAL A 142 19.72 -0.38 -11.19
N LYS A 143 20.48 0.07 -10.18
CA LYS A 143 20.01 0.05 -8.80
C LYS A 143 18.80 0.99 -8.75
N PRO A 144 17.60 0.49 -8.39
CA PRO A 144 16.45 1.37 -8.26
C PRO A 144 16.77 2.43 -7.18
N PRO A 145 16.39 3.71 -7.40
CA PRO A 145 16.59 4.75 -6.40
C PRO A 145 15.88 4.34 -5.10
N ARG A 146 16.62 4.32 -3.98
CA ARG A 146 16.19 3.76 -2.68
C ARG A 146 15.10 4.57 -1.96
N VAL A 147 14.43 5.51 -2.61
CA VAL A 147 13.95 6.72 -1.95
C VAL A 147 12.46 7.01 -2.15
N LYS A 148 11.74 7.27 -1.04
CA LYS A 148 10.28 7.44 -0.86
C LYS A 148 9.51 8.55 -1.64
N ILE A 149 10.14 9.42 -2.44
CA ILE A 149 9.44 10.07 -3.61
C ILE A 149 9.13 9.04 -4.71
N ALA A 150 9.64 7.83 -4.49
CA ALA A 150 9.49 6.58 -5.15
C ALA A 150 8.12 6.25 -5.74
N LEU A 151 6.94 6.72 -5.36
CA LEU A 151 5.72 6.11 -5.95
C LEU A 151 5.60 6.35 -7.46
N LEU A 152 5.87 7.58 -7.93
CA LEU A 152 5.96 7.86 -9.38
C LEU A 152 7.10 7.04 -10.02
N TRP A 153 8.26 6.94 -9.37
CA TRP A 153 9.41 6.19 -9.89
C TRP A 153 9.33 4.66 -9.72
N ARG A 154 8.47 4.18 -8.82
CA ARG A 154 8.10 2.79 -8.54
C ARG A 154 6.85 2.41 -9.31
N LEU A 155 6.31 3.28 -10.17
CA LEU A 155 5.38 2.83 -11.20
C LEU A 155 6.00 1.67 -11.98
N LEU A 156 7.30 1.76 -12.30
CA LEU A 156 8.01 0.67 -12.95
C LEU A 156 8.11 -0.58 -12.09
N ASP A 157 8.38 -0.47 -10.78
CA ASP A 157 8.46 -1.62 -9.87
C ASP A 157 7.09 -2.28 -9.62
N GLY A 158 6.05 -1.45 -9.47
CA GLY A 158 4.66 -1.89 -9.37
C GLY A 158 4.19 -2.56 -10.66
N VAL A 159 4.59 -2.03 -11.82
CA VAL A 159 4.35 -2.65 -13.12
C VAL A 159 5.06 -3.99 -13.25
N ARG A 160 6.33 -4.06 -12.83
CA ARG A 160 7.14 -5.29 -12.85
C ARG A 160 6.66 -6.36 -11.87
N THR A 161 5.84 -5.97 -10.89
CA THR A 161 5.29 -6.88 -9.89
C THR A 161 3.76 -6.88 -9.99
N PRO A 162 3.16 -7.60 -10.96
CA PRO A 162 1.71 -7.60 -11.16
C PRO A 162 0.90 -7.92 -9.88
N TYR A 163 1.49 -8.74 -9.00
CA TYR A 163 0.90 -9.11 -7.72
C TYR A 163 0.88 -7.98 -6.67
N ALA A 164 1.61 -6.88 -6.87
CA ALA A 164 1.52 -5.70 -6.03
C ALA A 164 0.12 -5.08 -6.03
N ALA A 165 -0.65 -5.28 -7.11
CA ALA A 165 -2.06 -4.88 -7.17
C ALA A 165 -2.92 -5.59 -6.09
N PHE A 166 -2.53 -6.79 -5.64
CA PHE A 166 -3.24 -7.49 -4.56
C PHE A 166 -2.86 -7.01 -3.15
N ARG A 167 -1.92 -6.06 -2.98
CA ARG A 167 -1.62 -5.51 -1.64
C ARG A 167 -2.82 -4.84 -0.98
N MET A 168 -3.79 -4.36 -1.77
CA MET A 168 -5.05 -3.83 -1.26
C MET A 168 -5.83 -4.82 -0.38
N VAL A 169 -5.65 -6.13 -0.60
CA VAL A 169 -6.28 -7.20 0.19
C VAL A 169 -5.35 -7.78 1.25
N GLU A 170 -4.12 -7.27 1.39
CA GLU A 170 -3.16 -7.68 2.44
C GLU A 170 -3.75 -7.60 3.86
N PRO A 171 -4.55 -6.56 4.22
CA PRO A 171 -5.20 -6.52 5.53
C PRO A 171 -6.12 -7.71 5.84
N VAL A 172 -6.67 -8.36 4.80
CA VAL A 172 -7.49 -9.56 4.92
C VAL A 172 -6.61 -10.78 5.22
N VAL A 173 -5.51 -10.93 4.49
CA VAL A 173 -4.56 -12.05 4.65
C VAL A 173 -3.91 -12.03 6.03
N HIS A 174 -3.64 -10.86 6.58
CA HIS A 174 -3.05 -10.73 7.90
C HIS A 174 -4.02 -11.12 9.04
N ILE A 175 -5.35 -10.97 8.87
CA ILE A 175 -6.35 -11.47 9.84
C ILE A 175 -6.19 -12.99 10.06
N ARG A 176 -5.92 -13.75 8.99
CA ARG A 176 -5.61 -15.19 9.08
C ARG A 176 -4.40 -15.46 9.97
N GLN A 177 -3.33 -14.69 9.87
CA GLN A 177 -2.10 -14.97 10.61
C GLN A 177 -2.22 -14.67 12.12
N GLY A 178 -3.39 -14.20 12.61
CA GLY A 178 -3.53 -13.66 13.96
C GLY A 178 -2.62 -12.45 14.23
N LEU A 179 -1.93 -11.97 13.19
CA LEU A 179 -1.10 -10.79 13.20
C LEU A 179 -2.06 -9.64 12.91
N THR A 180 -2.22 -8.71 13.85
CA THR A 180 -2.92 -7.46 13.54
C THR A 180 -2.20 -6.83 12.35
N PRO A 181 -2.85 -6.71 11.18
CA PRO A 181 -2.16 -6.47 9.92
C PRO A 181 -1.19 -5.30 9.91
N GLN A 182 -1.40 -4.33 10.78
CA GLN A 182 -0.48 -3.26 11.09
C GLN A 182 -0.78 -2.89 12.55
N ARG A 183 0.25 -2.81 13.40
CA ARG A 183 0.09 -2.46 14.83
C ARG A 183 -0.12 -0.96 14.95
N THR A 184 -1.34 -0.50 14.69
CA THR A 184 -1.77 0.82 15.15
C THR A 184 -1.91 0.79 16.65
N ARG A 185 -0.84 1.17 17.35
CA ARG A 185 -0.89 1.39 18.79
C ARG A 185 -1.38 2.80 19.04
N GLY A 186 -2.44 2.91 19.84
CA GLY A 186 -2.91 4.20 20.34
C GLY A 186 -3.75 5.04 19.38
N ALA A 187 -4.54 5.94 19.97
CA ALA A 187 -5.34 6.93 19.28
C ALA A 187 -4.52 7.84 18.34
N ALA A 188 -3.25 8.12 18.66
CA ALA A 188 -2.37 8.94 17.83
C ALA A 188 -2.09 8.29 16.46
N ALA A 189 -1.77 6.99 16.42
CA ALA A 189 -1.53 6.28 15.16
C ALA A 189 -2.82 6.21 14.31
N VAL A 190 -3.98 6.02 14.95
CA VAL A 190 -5.28 6.06 14.27
C VAL A 190 -5.53 7.44 13.67
N ALA A 191 -5.32 8.52 14.43
CA ALA A 191 -5.49 9.89 13.95
C ALA A 191 -4.56 10.21 12.77
N ARG A 192 -3.28 9.80 12.84
CA ARG A 192 -2.33 9.99 11.73
C ARG A 192 -2.77 9.27 10.46
N ARG A 193 -3.27 8.04 10.56
CA ARG A 193 -3.77 7.29 9.41
C ARG A 193 -5.07 7.84 8.84
N MET A 194 -5.97 8.34 9.68
CA MET A 194 -7.17 9.06 9.22
C MET A 194 -6.75 10.32 8.45
N ALA A 195 -5.79 11.09 8.97
CA ALA A 195 -5.24 12.25 8.26
C ALA A 195 -4.54 11.85 6.94
N ALA A 196 -3.80 10.73 6.92
CA ALA A 196 -3.22 10.19 5.69
C ALA A 196 -4.30 9.82 4.67
N LEU A 197 -5.41 9.21 5.11
CA LEU A 197 -6.54 8.87 4.25
C LEU A 197 -7.20 10.13 3.65
N GLU A 198 -7.38 11.19 4.43
CA GLU A 198 -7.87 12.48 3.94
C GLU A 198 -6.91 13.14 2.94
N ARG A 199 -5.60 13.02 3.16
CA ARG A 199 -4.61 13.50 2.19
C ARG A 199 -4.65 12.71 0.89
N LEU A 200 -4.90 11.40 0.94
CA LEU A 200 -5.10 10.60 -0.27
C LEU A 200 -6.34 11.03 -1.02
N ASP A 201 -7.44 11.38 -0.34
CA ASP A 201 -8.62 11.98 -0.99
C ASP A 201 -8.26 13.29 -1.72
N ALA A 202 -7.46 14.15 -1.08
CA ALA A 202 -6.99 15.39 -1.71
C ALA A 202 -6.07 15.13 -2.92
N ILE A 203 -5.15 14.16 -2.83
CA ILE A 203 -4.27 13.75 -3.92
C ILE A 203 -5.10 13.30 -5.13
N LEU A 204 -6.09 12.42 -4.92
CA LEU A 204 -6.96 11.95 -6.00
C LEU A 204 -7.74 13.12 -6.65
N ALA A 205 -8.18 14.10 -5.85
CA ALA A 205 -8.83 15.29 -6.39
C ALA A 205 -7.89 16.15 -7.26
N HIS A 206 -6.59 16.20 -6.97
CA HIS A 206 -5.62 16.82 -7.88
C HIS A 206 -5.44 15.99 -9.15
N LEU A 207 -5.33 14.66 -9.05
CA LEU A 207 -5.18 13.77 -10.21
C LEU A 207 -6.38 13.85 -11.16
N ASP A 208 -7.61 13.92 -10.63
CA ASP A 208 -8.83 14.16 -11.42
C ASP A 208 -8.75 15.43 -12.28
N LYS A 209 -7.98 16.46 -11.86
CA LYS A 209 -7.77 17.68 -12.65
C LYS A 209 -6.71 17.50 -13.74
N VAL A 210 -5.69 16.68 -13.49
CA VAL A 210 -4.67 16.35 -14.49
C VAL A 210 -5.28 15.49 -15.60
N GLU A 211 -6.11 14.51 -15.23
CA GLU A 211 -6.74 13.57 -16.16
C GLU A 211 -7.73 14.22 -17.14
N GLN A 212 -8.20 15.45 -16.85
CA GLN A 212 -9.03 16.24 -17.76
C GLN A 212 -8.25 16.77 -18.97
N ASP A 213 -6.91 16.77 -18.92
CA ASP A 213 -6.04 17.14 -20.02
C ASP A 213 -5.55 15.90 -20.79
N ALA A 214 -6.25 15.56 -21.88
CA ALA A 214 -5.87 14.45 -22.75
C ALA A 214 -4.48 14.63 -23.42
N GLY A 215 -3.98 15.86 -23.49
CA GLY A 215 -2.66 16.20 -24.03
C GLY A 215 -1.58 16.31 -22.96
N PHE A 216 -1.86 15.94 -21.70
CA PHE A 216 -0.94 16.11 -20.59
C PHE A 216 0.43 15.47 -20.87
N ARG A 217 1.48 16.28 -20.78
CA ARG A 217 2.87 15.83 -20.92
C ARG A 217 3.81 16.74 -20.16
N ILE A 218 4.71 16.14 -19.38
CA ILE A 218 5.86 16.80 -18.77
C ILE A 218 7.13 15.98 -18.98
N THR A 219 8.28 16.59 -18.74
CA THR A 219 9.57 15.91 -18.77
C THR A 219 10.28 16.06 -17.43
N LEU A 220 10.75 14.95 -16.88
CA LEU A 220 11.54 14.90 -15.65
C LEU A 220 12.99 14.50 -15.96
N PRO A 221 13.97 15.02 -15.21
CA PRO A 221 15.35 14.53 -15.31
C PRO A 221 15.41 13.07 -14.87
N ARG A 222 16.26 12.27 -15.53
CA ARG A 222 16.41 10.83 -15.27
C ARG A 222 17.61 10.56 -14.36
N GLY A 223 17.60 11.16 -13.16
CA GLY A 223 18.63 10.95 -12.15
C GLY A 223 20.08 11.16 -12.63
N GLU A 224 21.05 10.80 -11.80
CA GLU A 224 22.48 10.89 -12.17
C GLU A 224 22.89 9.84 -13.23
N TYR A 225 22.08 8.80 -13.42
CA TYR A 225 22.42 7.64 -14.25
C TYR A 225 22.00 7.74 -15.72
N SER A 226 21.30 8.81 -16.13
CA SER A 226 20.94 9.00 -17.54
C SER A 226 20.75 10.47 -17.91
N VAL A 227 21.42 10.87 -19.00
CA VAL A 227 21.30 12.22 -19.60
C VAL A 227 19.97 12.44 -20.34
N VAL A 228 19.21 11.37 -20.59
CA VAL A 228 17.97 11.46 -21.37
C VAL A 228 16.79 11.68 -20.42
N PRO A 229 16.11 12.84 -20.45
CA PRO A 229 14.95 13.08 -19.62
C PRO A 229 13.84 12.08 -19.95
N VAL A 230 13.05 11.72 -18.94
CA VAL A 230 11.87 10.86 -19.12
C VAL A 230 10.62 11.70 -19.31
N ALA A 231 9.75 11.26 -20.21
CA ALA A 231 8.42 11.80 -20.38
C ALA A 231 7.45 11.14 -19.40
N VAL A 232 6.59 11.96 -18.80
CA VAL A 232 5.41 11.54 -18.06
C VAL A 232 4.22 12.11 -18.81
N GLU A 233 3.31 11.26 -19.26
CA GLU A 233 2.06 11.68 -19.88
C GLU A 233 0.87 11.10 -19.12
N LEU A 234 -0.34 11.26 -19.67
CA LEU A 234 -1.56 10.78 -19.05
C LEU A 234 -1.55 9.29 -18.65
N PRO A 235 -1.04 8.33 -19.45
CA PRO A 235 -0.93 6.94 -19.03
C PRO A 235 -0.16 6.73 -17.72
N GLU A 236 0.96 7.42 -17.50
CA GLU A 236 1.70 7.38 -16.23
C GLU A 236 0.91 7.99 -15.07
N VAL A 237 0.18 9.08 -15.33
CA VAL A 237 -0.69 9.73 -14.33
C VAL A 237 -1.79 8.76 -13.88
N LEU A 238 -2.42 8.04 -14.81
CA LEU A 238 -3.45 7.03 -14.51
C LEU A 238 -2.90 5.84 -13.71
N LEU A 239 -1.67 5.39 -14.03
CA LEU A 239 -0.98 4.38 -13.23
C LEU A 239 -0.66 4.90 -11.82
N PHE A 240 -0.30 6.18 -11.69
CA PHE A 240 -0.07 6.80 -10.38
C PHE A 240 -1.36 6.92 -9.57
N ASP A 241 -2.49 7.30 -10.19
CA ASP A 241 -3.81 7.28 -9.56
C ASP A 241 -4.16 5.87 -9.06
N SER A 242 -3.90 4.86 -9.90
CA SER A 242 -4.12 3.46 -9.53
C SER A 242 -3.40 3.08 -8.22
N GLN A 243 -2.15 3.50 -8.07
CA GLN A 243 -1.37 3.26 -6.84
C GLN A 243 -1.88 4.05 -5.63
N VAL A 244 -2.23 5.33 -5.81
CA VAL A 244 -2.80 6.17 -4.74
C VAL A 244 -4.12 5.58 -4.26
N SER A 245 -4.98 5.17 -5.21
CA SER A 245 -6.25 4.51 -4.95
C SER A 245 -6.06 3.15 -4.25
N ALA A 246 -5.02 2.40 -4.61
CA ALA A 246 -4.69 1.14 -3.92
C ALA A 246 -4.28 1.37 -2.46
N LEU A 247 -3.44 2.36 -2.18
CA LEU A 247 -3.07 2.71 -0.81
C LEU A 247 -4.26 3.24 -0.01
N ARG A 248 -5.14 4.02 -0.65
CA ARG A 248 -6.41 4.49 -0.05
C ARG A 248 -7.29 3.30 0.35
N ALA A 249 -7.39 2.28 -0.50
CA ALA A 249 -8.13 1.06 -0.21
C ALA A 249 -7.57 0.33 1.02
N GLU A 250 -6.25 0.14 1.04
CA GLU A 250 -5.55 -0.54 2.14
C GLU A 250 -5.75 0.19 3.48
N LEU A 251 -5.52 1.51 3.49
CA LEU A 251 -5.67 2.34 4.69
C LEU A 251 -7.12 2.34 5.18
N ALA A 252 -8.09 2.57 4.30
CA ALA A 252 -9.51 2.58 4.66
C ALA A 252 -9.93 1.22 5.24
N PHE A 253 -9.53 0.12 4.61
CA PHE A 253 -9.80 -1.23 5.12
C PHE A 253 -9.14 -1.45 6.49
N SER A 254 -7.88 -1.02 6.67
CA SER A 254 -7.17 -1.16 7.94
C SER A 254 -7.85 -0.40 9.09
N LEU A 255 -8.39 0.79 8.79
CA LEU A 255 -9.03 1.70 9.74
C LEU A 255 -10.48 1.34 10.07
N ALA A 256 -11.12 0.52 9.23
CA ALA A 256 -12.51 0.08 9.42
C ALA A 256 -12.73 -0.67 10.74
N TYR A 257 -11.69 -1.29 11.29
CA TYR A 257 -11.75 -2.02 12.56
C TYR A 257 -10.86 -1.37 13.63
N VAL A 258 -11.29 -1.41 14.88
CA VAL A 258 -10.49 -0.96 16.02
C VAL A 258 -9.31 -1.89 16.21
N ARG A 259 -8.10 -1.32 16.30
CA ARG A 259 -6.85 -2.07 16.49
C ARG A 259 -6.03 -1.54 17.66
N GLU A 260 -6.57 -0.54 18.34
CA GLU A 260 -6.00 0.00 19.56
C GLU A 260 -6.29 -0.97 20.71
N ALA A 261 -5.23 -1.39 21.40
CA ALA A 261 -5.32 -2.19 22.60
C ALA A 261 -5.03 -1.29 23.80
N ALA A 262 -5.97 -1.13 24.73
CA ALA A 262 -5.73 -0.49 26.02
C ALA A 262 -4.92 -1.42 26.96
N GLY A 263 -3.74 -1.86 26.50
CA GLY A 263 -3.00 -2.97 27.08
C GLY A 263 -3.39 -4.29 26.40
N GLY A 264 -2.44 -4.87 25.67
CA GLY A 264 -2.57 -6.25 25.23
C GLY A 264 -2.15 -7.20 26.36
N PRO A 265 -2.57 -8.47 26.32
CA PRO A 265 -2.03 -9.46 27.23
C PRO A 265 -0.51 -9.52 27.08
N THR A 266 0.21 -9.09 28.12
CA THR A 266 1.66 -9.17 28.21
C THR A 266 2.03 -10.26 29.20
N GLY A 267 2.78 -11.26 28.74
CA GLY A 267 3.23 -12.36 29.58
C GLY A 267 3.58 -13.58 28.75
N PRO A 268 4.22 -14.59 29.37
CA PRO A 268 4.38 -15.89 28.72
C PRO A 268 2.99 -16.46 28.42
N ALA A 269 2.85 -17.18 27.31
CA ALA A 269 1.57 -17.73 26.87
C ALA A 269 0.88 -18.58 27.95
N ARG A 270 1.65 -19.27 28.80
CA ARG A 270 1.13 -19.98 29.98
C ARG A 270 0.37 -19.10 30.97
N ALA A 271 0.74 -17.83 31.13
CA ALA A 271 0.03 -16.89 32.01
C ALA A 271 -1.27 -16.36 31.38
N LEU A 272 -1.43 -16.52 30.07
CA LEU A 272 -2.62 -16.11 29.32
C LEU A 272 -3.67 -17.23 29.27
N ASP A 273 -3.25 -18.49 29.33
CA ASP A 273 -4.11 -19.67 29.47
C ASP A 273 -4.76 -19.67 30.86
N ARG A 274 -5.90 -18.98 30.97
CA ARG A 274 -6.55 -18.67 32.25
C ARG A 274 -7.25 -19.88 32.84
N ASN A 275 -7.67 -20.82 32.00
CA ASN A 275 -8.34 -22.05 32.42
C ASN A 275 -7.39 -23.26 32.52
N SER A 276 -6.12 -23.10 32.13
CA SER A 276 -5.08 -24.14 32.16
C SER A 276 -5.45 -25.38 31.33
N ASP A 277 -6.17 -25.19 30.22
CA ASP A 277 -6.56 -26.28 29.32
C ASP A 277 -5.48 -26.61 28.27
N GLY A 278 -4.36 -25.87 28.29
CA GLY A 278 -3.27 -26.04 27.34
C GLY A 278 -3.57 -25.38 26.00
N ARG A 279 -4.51 -24.44 25.92
CA ARG A 279 -4.84 -23.68 24.72
C ARG A 279 -4.88 -22.18 25.01
N LEU A 280 -4.78 -21.39 23.94
CA LEU A 280 -4.99 -19.95 23.97
C LEU A 280 -6.12 -19.58 23.04
N THR A 281 -7.28 -19.32 23.62
CA THR A 281 -8.44 -18.79 22.91
C THR A 281 -8.25 -17.31 22.55
N PRO A 282 -8.95 -16.78 21.54
CA PRO A 282 -8.94 -15.35 21.22
C PRO A 282 -9.18 -14.43 22.42
N ASP A 283 -10.05 -14.84 23.35
CA ASP A 283 -10.38 -14.04 24.52
C ASP A 283 -9.22 -13.93 25.52
N GLU A 284 -8.24 -14.83 25.44
CA GLU A 284 -7.08 -14.89 26.32
C GLU A 284 -5.85 -14.18 25.76
N HIS A 285 -5.60 -14.31 24.46
CA HIS A 285 -4.40 -13.76 23.83
C HIS A 285 -4.64 -12.48 23.02
N LEU A 286 -5.89 -12.05 22.84
CA LEU A 286 -6.21 -10.75 22.26
C LEU A 286 -6.57 -9.73 23.35
N PRO A 287 -6.24 -8.44 23.15
CA PRO A 287 -6.75 -7.35 23.96
C PRO A 287 -8.28 -7.41 24.06
N PRO A 288 -8.88 -6.99 25.19
CA PRO A 288 -10.33 -6.96 25.36
C PRO A 288 -11.02 -6.08 24.31
N GLU A 289 -12.32 -6.24 24.18
CA GLU A 289 -13.14 -5.33 23.39
C GLU A 289 -12.88 -3.86 23.78
N PRO A 290 -12.93 -2.91 22.83
CA PRO A 290 -13.45 -3.05 21.46
C PRO A 290 -12.40 -3.50 20.42
N PHE A 291 -11.27 -4.08 20.82
CA PHE A 291 -10.26 -4.56 19.87
C PHE A 291 -10.87 -5.52 18.82
N LEU A 292 -10.56 -5.28 17.55
CA LEU A 292 -11.12 -5.92 16.35
C LEU A 292 -12.61 -5.71 16.09
N ASN A 293 -13.30 -4.84 16.84
CA ASN A 293 -14.67 -4.46 16.51
C ASN A 293 -14.70 -3.49 15.32
N LEU A 294 -15.76 -3.57 14.52
CA LEU A 294 -16.01 -2.67 13.41
C LEU A 294 -16.19 -1.24 13.96
N ARG A 295 -15.29 -0.35 13.57
CA ARG A 295 -15.29 1.07 13.94
C ARG A 295 -16.29 1.84 13.07
N ASP A 296 -16.13 1.72 11.75
CA ASP A 296 -16.91 2.49 10.79
C ASP A 296 -17.12 1.70 9.49
N PRO A 297 -18.35 1.26 9.18
CA PRO A 297 -18.64 0.57 7.92
C PRO A 297 -18.43 1.46 6.68
N ALA A 298 -18.49 2.79 6.80
CA ALA A 298 -18.24 3.69 5.67
C ALA A 298 -16.81 3.59 5.15
N LEU A 299 -15.84 3.22 6.00
CA LEU A 299 -14.46 2.97 5.58
C LEU A 299 -14.34 1.74 4.68
N LEU A 300 -15.19 0.72 4.85
CA LEU A 300 -15.23 -0.43 3.95
C LEU A 300 -15.85 -0.10 2.59
N ALA A 301 -16.89 0.75 2.58
CA ALA A 301 -17.43 1.29 1.34
C ALA A 301 -16.37 2.13 0.60
N LYS A 302 -15.62 2.97 1.32
CA LYS A 302 -14.49 3.73 0.79
C LYS A 302 -13.40 2.79 0.23
N ALA A 303 -13.07 1.72 0.95
CA ALA A 303 -12.08 0.73 0.48
C ALA A 303 -12.52 0.09 -0.85
N ARG A 304 -13.79 -0.31 -0.96
CA ARG A 304 -14.37 -0.87 -2.19
C ARG A 304 -14.31 0.10 -3.37
N GLU A 305 -14.73 1.34 -3.16
CA GLU A 305 -14.65 2.41 -4.18
C GLU A 305 -13.20 2.59 -4.66
N SER A 306 -12.26 2.61 -3.73
CA SER A 306 -10.83 2.79 -3.99
C SER A 306 -10.24 1.62 -4.78
N MET A 307 -10.64 0.38 -4.47
CA MET A 307 -10.23 -0.80 -5.25
C MET A 307 -10.74 -0.75 -6.70
N LEU A 308 -11.98 -0.29 -6.89
CA LEU A 308 -12.57 -0.13 -8.22
C LEU A 308 -11.82 0.93 -9.03
N ARG A 309 -11.61 2.11 -8.43
CA ARG A 309 -10.84 3.19 -9.06
C ARG A 309 -9.42 2.74 -9.38
N ALA A 310 -8.76 2.04 -8.46
CA ALA A 310 -7.42 1.49 -8.68
C ALA A 310 -7.38 0.58 -9.91
N ALA A 311 -8.34 -0.34 -10.03
CA ALA A 311 -8.40 -1.25 -11.17
C ALA A 311 -8.70 -0.52 -12.49
N ASP A 312 -9.69 0.37 -12.50
CA ASP A 312 -10.11 1.08 -13.71
C ASP A 312 -8.99 2.01 -14.23
N LYS A 313 -8.40 2.85 -13.36
CA LYS A 313 -7.29 3.73 -13.72
C LYS A 313 -6.03 2.95 -14.11
N GLY A 314 -5.77 1.83 -13.42
CA GLY A 314 -4.68 0.94 -13.79
C GLY A 314 -4.85 0.37 -15.20
N MET A 315 -6.06 -0.09 -15.56
CA MET A 315 -6.33 -0.66 -16.89
C MET A 315 -6.19 0.39 -17.98
N GLU A 316 -6.73 1.59 -17.77
CA GLU A 316 -6.61 2.72 -18.69
C GLU A 316 -5.14 3.14 -18.88
N GLY A 317 -4.39 3.26 -17.78
CA GLY A 317 -2.96 3.60 -17.80
C GLY A 317 -2.13 2.57 -18.55
N VAL A 318 -2.30 1.27 -18.25
CA VAL A 318 -1.58 0.20 -18.96
C VAL A 318 -1.95 0.17 -20.45
N ALA A 319 -3.23 0.32 -20.79
CA ALA A 319 -3.67 0.37 -22.19
C ALA A 319 -3.02 1.56 -22.93
N GLY A 320 -2.95 2.73 -22.27
CA GLY A 320 -2.28 3.91 -22.79
C GLY A 320 -0.79 3.69 -23.05
N VAL A 321 -0.06 3.04 -22.12
CA VAL A 321 1.35 2.68 -22.33
C VAL A 321 1.52 1.73 -23.51
N LEU A 322 0.68 0.68 -23.59
CA LEU A 322 0.77 -0.35 -24.63
C LEU A 322 0.38 0.15 -26.03
N ALA A 323 -0.45 1.20 -26.13
CA ALA A 323 -0.83 1.82 -27.39
C ALA A 323 0.30 2.64 -28.05
N ARG A 324 1.31 3.04 -27.27
CA ARG A 324 2.47 3.77 -27.79
C ARG A 324 3.41 2.85 -28.57
N PRO A 325 4.17 3.38 -29.54
CA PRO A 325 5.32 2.67 -30.10
C PRO A 325 6.32 2.27 -29.01
N GLU A 326 7.19 1.32 -29.33
CA GLU A 326 8.30 0.95 -28.46
C GLU A 326 9.24 2.16 -28.25
N ASP A 327 9.29 2.67 -27.01
CA ASP A 327 10.07 3.84 -26.64
C ASP A 327 10.51 3.74 -25.18
N SER A 328 11.81 3.94 -24.94
CA SER A 328 12.45 3.87 -23.62
C SER A 328 12.57 5.23 -22.91
N ARG A 329 12.07 6.30 -23.54
CA ARG A 329 12.07 7.67 -23.00
C ARG A 329 10.88 7.96 -22.10
N PHE A 330 9.94 7.04 -21.94
CA PHE A 330 8.84 7.18 -20.98
C PHE A 330 9.23 6.63 -19.61
N LEU A 331 8.61 7.17 -18.57
CA LEU A 331 8.77 6.67 -17.20
C LEU A 331 8.37 5.20 -17.09
N VAL A 332 7.26 4.80 -17.74
CA VAL A 332 6.90 3.39 -17.93
C VAL A 332 7.10 3.05 -19.41
N PRO A 333 8.23 2.42 -19.78
CA PRO A 333 8.57 2.19 -21.18
C PRO A 333 7.79 0.99 -21.76
N ASN A 334 7.32 1.13 -23.01
CA ASN A 334 6.70 0.03 -23.75
C ASN A 334 7.75 -0.81 -24.52
N ILE A 335 8.72 -1.36 -23.78
CA ILE A 335 9.82 -2.17 -24.34
C ILE A 335 9.60 -3.66 -24.08
N PRO A 336 10.21 -4.57 -24.86
CA PRO A 336 10.05 -6.03 -24.73
C PRO A 336 10.26 -6.56 -23.31
N ALA A 337 11.18 -5.96 -22.55
CA ALA A 337 11.47 -6.35 -21.17
C ALA A 337 10.35 -6.02 -20.17
N VAL A 338 9.50 -5.02 -20.46
CA VAL A 338 8.43 -4.55 -19.55
C VAL A 338 7.04 -4.98 -20.05
N ARG A 339 6.89 -5.14 -21.36
CA ARG A 339 5.61 -5.47 -22.02
C ARG A 339 4.91 -6.72 -21.44
N PRO A 340 5.58 -7.86 -21.15
CA PRO A 340 4.89 -9.01 -20.56
C PRO A 340 4.21 -8.70 -19.23
N ALA A 341 4.85 -7.89 -18.37
CA ALA A 341 4.29 -7.51 -17.08
C ALA A 341 3.10 -6.53 -17.22
N LEU A 342 3.17 -5.62 -18.19
CA LEU A 342 2.03 -4.77 -18.57
C LEU A 342 0.85 -5.61 -19.07
N LEU A 343 1.08 -6.59 -19.93
CA LEU A 343 0.03 -7.49 -20.39
C LEU A 343 -0.59 -8.30 -19.25
N GLU A 344 0.23 -8.86 -18.35
CA GLU A 344 -0.24 -9.57 -17.16
C GLU A 344 -1.12 -8.67 -16.26
N LEU A 345 -0.71 -7.42 -16.05
CA LEU A 345 -1.51 -6.45 -15.30
C LEU A 345 -2.86 -6.18 -15.95
N ARG A 346 -2.86 -5.88 -17.26
CA ARG A 346 -4.07 -5.52 -18.02
C ARG A 346 -5.04 -6.69 -18.16
N ASP A 347 -4.51 -7.87 -18.48
CA ASP A 347 -5.31 -9.00 -18.92
C ASP A 347 -5.74 -9.89 -17.74
N HIS A 348 -4.98 -9.87 -16.63
CA HIS A 348 -5.22 -10.74 -15.48
C HIS A 348 -5.37 -9.98 -14.16
N ALA A 349 -4.34 -9.28 -13.68
CA ALA A 349 -4.33 -8.78 -12.30
C ALA A 349 -5.39 -7.70 -12.03
N LEU A 350 -5.45 -6.63 -12.84
CA LEU A 350 -6.39 -5.53 -12.64
C LEU A 350 -7.86 -5.93 -12.86
N PRO A 351 -8.21 -6.72 -13.91
CA PRO A 351 -9.55 -7.29 -14.02
C PRO A 351 -9.92 -8.16 -12.82
N THR A 352 -8.96 -8.92 -12.27
CA THR A 352 -9.19 -9.74 -11.08
C THR A 352 -9.47 -8.89 -9.84
N VAL A 353 -8.74 -7.80 -9.62
CA VAL A 353 -9.02 -6.83 -8.55
C VAL A 353 -10.41 -6.21 -8.70
N ARG A 354 -10.77 -5.74 -9.91
CA ARG A 354 -12.10 -5.18 -10.19
C ARG A 354 -13.21 -6.19 -9.92
N LYS A 355 -13.02 -7.43 -10.38
CA LYS A 355 -13.94 -8.55 -10.11
C LYS A 355 -14.03 -8.80 -8.61
N ALA A 356 -12.91 -8.90 -7.89
CA ALA A 356 -12.91 -9.11 -6.44
C ALA A 356 -13.74 -8.06 -5.70
N ALA A 357 -13.70 -6.79 -6.11
CA ALA A 357 -14.48 -5.72 -5.47
C ALA A 357 -16.00 -5.77 -5.75
N THR A 358 -16.46 -6.56 -6.72
CA THR A 358 -17.86 -6.54 -7.21
C THR A 358 -18.54 -7.90 -7.25
N GLN A 359 -17.78 -8.98 -7.32
CA GLN A 359 -18.27 -10.35 -7.43
C GLN A 359 -17.36 -11.34 -6.69
N LEU A 360 -17.87 -12.55 -6.51
CA LEU A 360 -17.08 -13.70 -6.08
C LEU A 360 -15.98 -13.97 -7.13
N VAL A 361 -14.73 -14.13 -6.68
CA VAL A 361 -13.59 -14.42 -7.55
C VAL A 361 -12.83 -15.63 -7.05
N ALA A 362 -12.30 -16.45 -7.97
CA ALA A 362 -11.36 -17.51 -7.64
C ALA A 362 -9.94 -16.99 -7.88
N LEU A 363 -9.12 -16.97 -6.83
CA LEU A 363 -7.74 -16.53 -6.86
C LEU A 363 -6.83 -17.74 -6.77
N ARG A 364 -5.85 -17.81 -7.66
CA ARG A 364 -4.77 -18.78 -7.57
C ARG A 364 -3.65 -18.14 -6.75
N VAL A 365 -3.51 -18.56 -5.49
CA VAL A 365 -2.55 -17.98 -4.57
C VAL A 365 -1.33 -18.88 -4.47
N PRO A 366 -0.13 -18.41 -4.83
CA PRO A 366 1.09 -19.20 -4.63
C PRO A 366 1.31 -19.42 -3.13
N ARG A 367 1.55 -20.67 -2.69
CA ARG A 367 1.87 -20.99 -1.28
C ARG A 367 2.96 -20.11 -0.66
N PRO A 368 4.09 -19.79 -1.34
CA PRO A 368 5.17 -19.00 -0.73
C PRO A 368 4.75 -17.57 -0.37
N VAL A 369 3.84 -16.98 -1.14
CA VAL A 369 3.38 -15.59 -0.95
C VAL A 369 2.59 -15.43 0.34
N LEU A 370 1.97 -16.51 0.84
CA LEU A 370 1.17 -16.51 2.07
C LEU A 370 2.00 -16.76 3.34
N LEU A 371 3.23 -17.27 3.19
CA LEU A 371 4.09 -17.68 4.30
C LEU A 371 5.21 -16.69 4.61
N LEU A 372 5.44 -15.70 3.75
CA LEU A 372 6.46 -14.69 3.99
C LEU A 372 5.94 -13.62 4.96
N PRO A 373 6.54 -13.47 6.15
CA PRO A 373 5.99 -12.65 7.23
C PRO A 373 6.15 -11.14 7.03
N ASN A 374 6.81 -10.68 5.96
CA ASN A 374 6.89 -9.25 5.64
C ASN A 374 7.33 -9.02 4.18
N PRO A 375 6.45 -8.51 3.29
CA PRO A 375 6.83 -8.14 1.93
C PRO A 375 7.73 -6.90 1.87
N ASN A 376 7.92 -6.18 2.98
CA ASN A 376 8.84 -5.03 3.05
C ASN A 376 10.27 -5.43 3.42
N ASP A 377 10.57 -6.73 3.58
CA ASP A 377 11.94 -7.23 3.68
C ASP A 377 12.58 -7.19 2.29
N SER A 378 12.86 -5.97 1.80
CA SER A 378 13.41 -5.71 0.47
C SER A 378 14.79 -6.33 0.22
N ASP A 379 15.40 -6.85 1.29
CA ASP A 379 16.69 -7.55 1.25
C ASP A 379 16.53 -9.04 0.96
N ARG A 380 15.30 -9.59 0.94
CA ARG A 380 15.09 -10.96 0.47
C ARG A 380 15.10 -10.99 -1.06
N PRO A 381 15.93 -11.85 -1.67
CA PRO A 381 15.87 -12.07 -3.11
C PRO A 381 14.44 -12.52 -3.48
N PRO A 382 13.92 -12.11 -4.65
CA PRO A 382 12.65 -12.63 -5.13
C PRO A 382 12.71 -14.16 -5.14
N PRO A 383 11.62 -14.86 -4.77
CA PRO A 383 11.61 -16.31 -4.82
C PRO A 383 11.98 -16.77 -6.24
N PRO A 384 12.74 -17.87 -6.38
CA PRO A 384 13.11 -18.41 -7.68
C PRO A 384 11.88 -18.61 -8.59
N PRO A 385 11.98 -18.40 -9.92
CA PRO A 385 10.84 -18.53 -10.83
C PRO A 385 10.15 -19.90 -10.78
N ASP A 386 10.90 -20.96 -10.48
CA ASP A 386 10.46 -22.35 -10.32
C ASP A 386 9.71 -22.61 -9.00
N TRP A 387 9.82 -21.73 -7.99
CA TRP A 387 8.99 -21.79 -6.77
C TRP A 387 7.53 -21.42 -7.02
N LEU A 388 7.24 -20.78 -8.14
CA LEU A 388 5.88 -20.46 -8.58
C LEU A 388 5.27 -21.56 -9.45
N GLY A 389 5.90 -22.75 -9.50
CA GLY A 389 5.37 -23.90 -10.22
C GLY A 389 3.88 -24.11 -9.94
N ASP A 390 3.14 -24.42 -11.00
CA ASP A 390 1.67 -24.55 -11.01
C ASP A 390 1.14 -25.46 -9.89
N ASP A 391 1.94 -26.43 -9.46
CA ASP A 391 1.62 -27.43 -8.43
C ASP A 391 1.59 -26.86 -6.99
N LEU A 392 2.11 -25.65 -6.76
CA LEU A 392 2.17 -25.02 -5.44
C LEU A 392 1.13 -23.92 -5.22
N ALA A 393 0.29 -23.64 -6.21
CA ALA A 393 -0.74 -22.63 -6.05
C ALA A 393 -2.06 -23.23 -5.56
N VAL A 394 -2.68 -22.58 -4.59
CA VAL A 394 -3.97 -22.98 -4.02
C VAL A 394 -5.06 -22.10 -4.59
N LEU A 395 -6.15 -22.71 -5.08
CA LEU A 395 -7.33 -21.97 -5.51
C LEU A 395 -8.15 -21.58 -4.28
N VAL A 396 -8.42 -20.28 -4.14
CA VAL A 396 -9.22 -19.72 -3.05
C VAL A 396 -10.36 -18.90 -3.64
N LYS A 397 -11.59 -19.17 -3.22
CA LYS A 397 -12.73 -18.31 -3.59
C LYS A 397 -12.87 -17.18 -2.58
N LEU A 398 -12.90 -15.94 -3.08
CA LEU A 398 -12.94 -14.72 -2.28
C LEU A 398 -14.22 -13.93 -2.57
N ASN A 399 -14.99 -13.62 -1.53
CA ASN A 399 -16.27 -12.90 -1.57
C ASN A 399 -16.19 -11.56 -0.82
N LEU A 400 -15.28 -10.67 -1.24
CA LEU A 400 -15.22 -9.30 -0.72
C LEU A 400 -16.55 -8.52 -0.84
N PRO A 401 -17.39 -8.66 -1.87
CA PRO A 401 -18.63 -7.90 -1.96
C PRO A 401 -19.61 -8.20 -0.84
N ALA A 402 -19.73 -9.46 -0.43
CA ALA A 402 -20.52 -9.84 0.74
C ALA A 402 -19.96 -9.19 2.01
N TRP A 403 -18.63 -9.20 2.15
CA TRP A 403 -17.94 -8.61 3.29
C TRP A 403 -18.10 -7.09 3.35
N PHE A 404 -18.08 -6.39 2.21
CA PHE A 404 -18.36 -4.96 2.13
C PHE A 404 -19.83 -4.61 2.43
N SER A 405 -20.76 -5.49 2.04
CA SER A 405 -22.20 -5.25 2.20
C SER A 405 -22.72 -5.65 3.59
N SER A 406 -22.04 -6.57 4.26
CA SER A 406 -22.40 -7.09 5.58
C SER A 406 -21.14 -7.41 6.37
N PRO A 407 -20.35 -6.39 6.72
CA PRO A 407 -19.11 -6.62 7.45
C PRO A 407 -19.39 -7.21 8.83
N PRO A 408 -18.56 -8.17 9.29
CA PRO A 408 -18.69 -8.69 10.64
C PRO A 408 -18.51 -7.56 11.66
N LYS A 409 -19.37 -7.53 12.69
CA LYS A 409 -19.27 -6.53 13.77
C LYS A 409 -17.98 -6.67 14.58
N SER A 410 -17.41 -7.87 14.61
CA SER A 410 -16.14 -8.18 15.28
C SER A 410 -15.37 -9.20 14.48
N LEU A 411 -14.05 -9.02 14.37
CA LEU A 411 -13.14 -10.01 13.80
C LEU A 411 -12.55 -10.95 14.86
N ARG A 412 -12.80 -10.70 16.15
CA ARG A 412 -12.32 -11.56 17.25
C ARG A 412 -12.75 -13.03 17.08
N PRO A 413 -14.00 -13.35 16.66
CA PRO A 413 -14.40 -14.73 16.39
C PRO A 413 -13.67 -15.39 15.22
N LEU A 414 -12.90 -14.64 14.42
CA LEU A 414 -12.13 -15.19 13.29
C LEU A 414 -10.68 -15.49 13.68
N ALA A 415 -10.24 -15.05 14.86
CA ALA A 415 -8.89 -15.29 15.33
C ALA A 415 -8.70 -16.77 15.72
N PRO A 416 -7.50 -17.33 15.52
CA PRO A 416 -7.24 -18.72 15.82
C PRO A 416 -7.15 -18.99 17.33
N THR A 417 -7.44 -20.21 17.72
CA THR A 417 -7.03 -20.79 19.00
C THR A 417 -5.70 -21.51 18.81
N TYR A 418 -4.74 -21.31 19.71
CA TYR A 418 -3.44 -22.00 19.65
C TYR A 418 -3.33 -23.10 20.70
N ASP A 419 -2.90 -24.30 20.31
CA ASP A 419 -2.45 -25.29 21.29
C ASP A 419 -1.12 -24.83 21.92
N LEU A 420 -0.89 -25.16 23.19
CA LEU A 420 0.34 -24.85 23.93
C LEU A 420 1.20 -26.09 24.12
N ARG A 421 2.51 -25.91 23.97
CA ARG A 421 3.54 -26.87 24.40
C ARG A 421 4.65 -26.12 25.13
N PRO A 422 5.22 -26.66 26.21
CA PRO A 422 4.90 -26.14 27.55
C PRO A 422 4.91 -24.60 27.61
N GLY A 423 3.76 -23.97 27.36
CA GLY A 423 3.61 -22.51 27.39
C GLY A 423 4.05 -21.74 26.13
N ILE A 424 4.38 -22.44 25.04
CA ILE A 424 4.71 -21.89 23.72
C ILE A 424 3.54 -22.19 22.77
N PRO A 425 2.95 -21.18 22.12
CA PRO A 425 1.90 -21.39 21.12
C PRO A 425 2.42 -22.14 19.90
N LEU A 426 1.75 -23.24 19.55
CA LEU A 426 2.01 -24.02 18.34
C LEU A 426 1.23 -23.40 17.18
N ARG A 427 1.85 -22.46 16.46
CA ARG A 427 1.19 -21.73 15.35
C ARG A 427 0.86 -22.62 14.16
N ASP A 428 1.64 -23.66 13.93
CA ASP A 428 1.40 -24.72 12.93
C ASP A 428 0.19 -25.61 13.26
N ARG A 429 -0.36 -25.47 14.48
CA ARG A 429 -1.57 -26.15 14.97
C ARG A 429 -2.67 -25.16 15.33
N ALA A 430 -2.63 -23.95 14.77
CA ALA A 430 -3.69 -22.98 14.94
C ALA A 430 -5.03 -23.56 14.46
N VAL A 431 -6.06 -23.46 15.30
CA VAL A 431 -7.42 -23.89 14.98
C VAL A 431 -8.27 -22.64 14.77
N PHE A 432 -8.78 -22.46 13.55
CA PHE A 432 -9.69 -21.37 13.23
C PHE A 432 -11.13 -21.82 13.50
N PRO A 433 -11.88 -21.12 14.36
CA PRO A 433 -13.27 -21.49 14.66
C PRO A 433 -14.21 -21.29 13.46
N ASP A 434 -13.84 -20.40 12.52
CA ASP A 434 -14.56 -20.18 11.27
C ASP A 434 -13.57 -20.16 10.09
N ALA A 435 -13.49 -21.27 9.36
CA ALA A 435 -12.66 -21.38 8.17
C ALA A 435 -13.15 -20.50 7.01
N THR A 436 -14.39 -20.00 7.05
CA THR A 436 -14.96 -19.11 6.01
C THR A 436 -14.63 -17.64 6.24
N PHE A 437 -14.10 -17.29 7.42
CA PHE A 437 -13.77 -15.91 7.81
C PHE A 437 -14.94 -14.93 7.62
N ALA A 438 -16.08 -15.25 8.23
CA ALA A 438 -17.35 -14.55 8.08
C ALA A 438 -17.84 -14.50 6.63
N GLY A 439 -17.76 -15.63 5.92
CA GLY A 439 -18.22 -15.77 4.53
C GLY A 439 -17.33 -15.10 3.47
N LEU A 440 -16.20 -14.53 3.88
CA LEU A 440 -15.17 -13.99 2.99
C LEU A 440 -14.61 -15.07 2.07
N PHE A 441 -14.42 -16.28 2.60
CA PHE A 441 -14.07 -17.48 1.86
C PHE A 441 -15.27 -18.43 1.93
N PRO A 442 -16.24 -18.34 0.99
CA PRO A 442 -17.50 -19.07 1.11
C PRO A 442 -17.35 -20.60 1.13
N GLU A 443 -16.22 -21.12 0.63
CA GLU A 443 -15.88 -22.56 0.66
C GLU A 443 -14.91 -22.91 1.80
N GLY A 444 -14.60 -21.94 2.65
CA GLY A 444 -13.50 -22.04 3.62
C GLY A 444 -12.13 -21.83 2.98
N LEU A 445 -11.13 -21.51 3.81
CA LEU A 445 -9.74 -21.61 3.40
C LEU A 445 -9.34 -23.09 3.31
N PRO A 446 -8.60 -23.48 2.26
CA PRO A 446 -8.03 -24.83 2.17
C PRO A 446 -7.11 -25.14 3.36
N ASP A 447 -7.06 -26.39 3.81
CA ASP A 447 -6.21 -26.83 4.94
C ASP A 447 -4.74 -26.42 4.82
N ALA A 448 -4.20 -26.45 3.60
CA ALA A 448 -2.83 -26.02 3.31
C ALA A 448 -2.60 -24.51 3.57
N LEU A 449 -3.69 -23.74 3.71
CA LEU A 449 -3.72 -22.34 4.10
C LEU A 449 -4.30 -22.14 5.51
N LEU A 450 -4.49 -23.19 6.30
CA LEU A 450 -4.81 -23.04 7.73
C LEU A 450 -3.63 -23.46 8.61
N ARG A 451 -2.82 -24.39 8.09
CA ARG A 451 -1.51 -24.80 8.62
C ARG A 451 -0.41 -23.89 8.07
#